data_AF-A0A3P7PT76-F1
#
_entry.id   AF-A0A3P7PT76-F1
#
_cell.length_a   1.000
_cell.length_b   1.000
_cell.length_c   1.000
_cell.angle_alpha   90.00
_cell.angle_beta   90.00
_cell.angle_gamma   90.00
#
_symmetry.space_group_name_H-M   'P 1'
#
loop_
_entity.id
_entity.type
_entity.pdbx_description
1 polymer ?
#
loop_
_entity_poly.entity_id
_entity_poly.type
_entity_poly.pdbx_seq_one_letter_code
_entity_poly.pdbx_strand_id
1 'polypeptide(L)'
;MHFNIALNDTGSAGLGLSLKARAIMKPDKTRYDCGIFIKKVLHGGAAYKDGRLKVNDQLIGIENIDLRLFRKNAEASEAITKCLKEIGLFAFP
;
A
#
# COMPACT_ATOMS: atom_id res chain seq x y z
N MET A 1 -7.93 -11.57 7.51
CA MET A 1 -8.77 -11.75 6.31
C MET A 1 -7.91 -11.41 5.10
N HIS A 2 -7.98 -12.22 4.05
CA HIS A 2 -7.22 -12.01 2.81
C HIS A 2 -8.18 -11.51 1.73
N PHE A 3 -7.81 -10.47 0.99
CA PHE A 3 -8.67 -9.82 0.01
C PHE A 3 -8.04 -9.93 -1.37
N ASN A 4 -8.65 -10.71 -2.26
CA ASN A 4 -8.24 -10.80 -3.66
C ASN A 4 -9.08 -9.81 -4.49
N ILE A 5 -8.42 -8.90 -5.22
CA ILE A 5 -9.04 -7.85 -6.03
C ILE A 5 -8.64 -8.09 -7.48
N ALA A 6 -9.57 -8.49 -8.34
CA ALA A 6 -9.31 -8.65 -9.76
C ALA A 6 -8.95 -7.30 -10.39
N LEU A 7 -7.80 -7.24 -11.08
CA LEU A 7 -7.41 -6.07 -11.86
C LEU A 7 -8.34 -5.98 -13.08
N ASN A 8 -9.00 -4.84 -13.25
CA ASN A 8 -9.80 -4.58 -14.45
C ASN A 8 -8.84 -4.34 -15.63
N ASP A 9 -9.09 -4.99 -16.77
CA ASP A 9 -8.34 -4.99 -18.04
C ASP A 9 -8.20 -3.60 -18.71
N THR A 10 -7.68 -2.66 -17.94
CA THR A 10 -7.21 -1.36 -18.39
C THR A 10 -5.71 -1.43 -18.11
N GLY A 11 -4.92 -1.72 -19.14
CA GLY A 11 -3.49 -2.11 -19.10
C GLY A 11 -2.52 -1.13 -18.44
N SER A 12 -2.99 -0.18 -17.63
CA SER A 12 -2.19 0.67 -16.75
C SER A 12 -2.95 1.14 -15.49
N ALA A 13 -4.16 0.62 -15.25
CA ALA A 13 -4.93 0.93 -14.05
C ALA A 13 -4.34 0.12 -12.90
N GLY A 14 -3.41 0.70 -12.16
CA GLY A 14 -3.02 0.16 -10.86
C GLY A 14 -4.24 0.00 -9.94
N LEU A 15 -4.04 -0.52 -8.73
CA LEU A 15 -5.12 -0.76 -7.75
C LEU A 15 -6.01 0.47 -7.48
N GLY A 16 -5.58 1.69 -7.86
CA GLY A 16 -6.32 2.91 -7.60
C GLY A 16 -6.24 3.32 -6.14
N LEU A 17 -5.10 3.05 -5.50
CA LEU A 17 -4.83 3.39 -4.10
C LEU A 17 -3.65 4.33 -4.04
N SER A 18 -3.77 5.37 -3.21
CA SER A 18 -2.65 6.21 -2.81
C SER A 18 -2.27 5.87 -1.37
N LEU A 19 -1.00 5.55 -1.14
CA LEU A 19 -0.47 5.25 0.19
C LEU A 19 0.31 6.45 0.76
N LYS A 20 0.37 6.56 2.08
CA LYS A 20 1.20 7.51 2.82
C LYS A 20 1.86 6.85 4.01
N ALA A 21 3.14 7.14 4.23
CA ALA A 21 3.82 6.83 5.47
C ALA A 21 3.31 7.78 6.57
N ARG A 22 2.76 7.24 7.66
CA ARG A 22 2.37 8.03 8.84
C ARG A 22 3.45 7.87 9.90
N ALA A 23 3.98 8.98 10.37
CA ALA A 23 4.90 9.02 11.50
C ALA A 23 4.40 10.07 12.49
N ILE A 24 4.60 9.81 13.78
CA ILE A 24 4.37 10.78 14.85
C ILE A 24 5.71 11.23 15.39
N MET A 25 5.85 12.53 15.66
CA MET A 25 6.99 13.03 16.43
C MET A 25 6.64 12.94 17.91
N LYS A 26 7.44 12.18 18.64
CA LYS A 26 7.33 12.11 20.09
C LYS A 26 7.89 13.39 20.72
N PRO A 27 7.47 13.72 21.96
CA PRO A 27 7.93 14.93 22.66
C PRO A 27 9.45 14.99 22.87
N ASP A 28 10.13 13.85 22.85
CA ASP A 28 11.60 13.71 22.90
C ASP A 28 12.28 13.98 21.54
N LYS A 29 11.57 14.55 20.56
CA LYS A 29 12.01 14.74 19.16
C LYS A 29 12.36 13.45 18.42
N THR A 30 11.97 12.28 18.94
CA THR A 30 12.15 11.02 18.22
C THR A 30 11.00 10.81 17.23
N ARG A 31 11.34 10.38 16.02
CA ARG A 31 10.36 10.02 15.00
C ARG A 31 9.92 8.58 15.21
N TYR A 32 8.63 8.38 15.45
CA TYR A 32 8.02 7.06 15.54
C TYR A 32 7.18 6.81 14.29
N ASP A 33 7.61 5.87 13.47
CA ASP A 33 6.90 5.47 12.26
C ASP A 33 5.72 4.55 12.65
N CYS A 34 4.48 5.02 12.43
CA CYS A 34 3.26 4.26 12.73
C CYS A 34 2.90 3.22 11.65
N GLY A 35 3.54 3.27 10.48
CA GLY A 35 3.25 2.40 9.34
C GLY A 35 2.70 3.12 8.12
N ILE A 36 2.31 2.33 7.12
CA ILE A 36 1.78 2.80 5.83
C ILE A 36 0.25 2.78 5.87
N PHE A 37 -0.37 3.89 5.48
CA PHE A 37 -1.82 4.07 5.51
C PHE A 37 -2.36 4.49 4.14
N ILE A 38 -3.61 4.16 3.88
CA ILE A 38 -4.31 4.61 2.67
C ILE A 38 -4.58 6.11 2.79
N LYS A 39 -3.93 6.90 1.93
CA LYS A 39 -4.13 8.35 1.79
C LYS A 39 -5.41 8.66 1.04
N LYS A 40 -5.65 7.99 -0.08
CA LYS A 40 -6.81 8.17 -0.95
C LYS A 40 -7.12 6.86 -1.68
N VAL A 41 -8.40 6.64 -1.94
CA VAL A 41 -8.89 5.60 -2.85
C VAL A 41 -9.41 6.32 -4.10
N LEU A 42 -8.85 6.00 -5.25
CA LEU A 42 -9.19 6.60 -6.53
C LEU A 42 -10.55 6.06 -6.99
N HIS A 43 -11.51 6.97 -7.15
CA HIS A 43 -12.84 6.63 -7.64
C HIS A 43 -12.75 5.97 -9.03
N GLY A 44 -13.42 4.84 -9.20
CA GLY A 44 -13.38 4.05 -10.44
C GLY A 44 -12.19 3.08 -10.57
N GLY A 45 -11.21 3.13 -9.66
CA GLY A 45 -10.12 2.16 -9.61
C GLY A 45 -10.55 0.78 -9.08
N ALA A 46 -9.70 -0.23 -9.24
CA ALA A 46 -10.01 -1.60 -8.80
C ALA A 46 -10.32 -1.69 -7.29
N ALA A 47 -9.55 -1.01 -6.44
CA ALA A 47 -9.79 -0.99 -5.00
C ALA A 47 -11.06 -0.20 -4.60
N TYR A 48 -11.46 0.80 -5.39
CA TYR A 48 -12.73 1.49 -5.17
C TYR A 48 -13.92 0.60 -5.53
N LYS A 49 -13.84 -0.09 -6.68
CA LYS A 49 -14.85 -1.06 -7.13
C LYS A 49 -15.00 -2.23 -6.16
N ASP A 50 -13.88 -2.67 -5.60
CA ASP A 50 -13.84 -3.67 -4.54
C ASP A 50 -14.53 -3.19 -3.25
N GLY A 51 -14.40 -1.90 -2.92
CA GLY A 51 -15.13 -1.23 -1.84
C GLY A 51 -14.72 -1.62 -0.42
N ARG A 52 -13.82 -2.59 -0.25
CA ARG A 52 -13.34 -3.07 1.06
C ARG A 52 -12.26 -2.17 1.65
N LEU A 53 -11.47 -1.52 0.80
CA LEU A 53 -10.37 -0.65 1.20
C LEU A 53 -10.84 0.80 1.35
N LYS A 54 -10.56 1.41 2.51
CA LYS A 54 -11.01 2.77 2.87
C LYS A 54 -9.85 3.69 3.21
N VAL A 55 -10.11 4.99 3.10
CA VAL A 55 -9.15 6.03 3.50
C VAL A 55 -8.89 5.93 5.01
N ASN A 56 -7.62 6.02 5.39
CA ASN A 56 -7.07 5.77 6.73
C ASN A 56 -6.95 4.31 7.16
N ASP A 57 -7.23 3.33 6.30
CA ASP A 57 -6.88 1.95 6.61
C ASP A 57 -5.35 1.78 6.64
N GLN A 58 -4.88 0.89 7.52
CA GLN A 58 -3.47 0.55 7.63
C GLN A 58 -3.14 -0.61 6.71
N LEU A 59 -2.07 -0.44 5.92
CA LEU A 59 -1.53 -1.53 5.14
C LEU A 59 -0.65 -2.40 6.04
N ILE A 60 -1.12 -3.62 6.29
CA ILE A 60 -0.42 -4.60 7.13
C ILE A 60 0.55 -5.47 6.32
N GLY A 61 0.35 -5.58 5.02
CA GLY A 61 1.14 -6.41 4.12
C GLY A 61 0.76 -6.22 2.66
N ILE A 62 1.65 -6.59 1.76
CA ILE A 62 1.37 -6.72 0.32
C ILE A 62 1.93 -8.06 -0.14
N GLU A 63 1.08 -8.87 -0.78
CA GLU A 63 1.45 -10.23 -1.20
C GLU A 63 2.09 -11.02 -0.03
N ASN A 64 3.35 -11.41 -0.17
CA ASN A 64 4.11 -12.17 0.84
C ASN A 64 4.96 -11.26 1.77
N ILE A 65 4.80 -9.94 1.69
CA ILE A 65 5.55 -8.98 2.50
C ILE A 65 4.68 -8.53 3.67
N ASP A 66 5.05 -8.89 4.90
CA ASP A 66 4.40 -8.36 6.11
C ASP A 66 5.04 -7.02 6.49
N LEU A 67 4.28 -5.94 6.34
CA LEU A 67 4.78 -4.58 6.59
C LEU A 67 4.97 -4.30 8.08
N ARG A 68 4.34 -5.07 8.95
CA ARG A 68 4.46 -4.92 10.41
C ARG A 68 5.82 -5.36 10.94
N LEU A 69 6.57 -6.12 10.14
CA LEU A 69 7.94 -6.52 10.46
C LEU A 69 8.94 -5.36 10.32
N PHE A 70 8.61 -4.34 9.52
CA PHE A 70 9.45 -3.18 9.34
C PHE A 70 9.24 -2.16 10.46
N ARG A 71 10.34 -1.79 11.12
CA ARG A 71 10.35 -0.76 12.18
C ARG A 71 10.27 0.67 11.63
N LYS A 72 10.65 0.85 10.36
CA LYS A 72 10.71 2.15 9.68
C LYS A 72 9.77 2.16 8.50
N ASN A 73 9.12 3.31 8.30
CA ASN A 73 8.25 3.52 7.15
C ASN A 73 9.01 3.49 5.83
N ALA A 74 10.28 3.90 5.83
CA ALA A 74 11.12 3.88 4.64
C ALA A 74 11.29 2.45 4.10
N GLU A 75 11.68 1.50 4.96
CA GLU A 75 11.84 0.09 4.59
C GLU A 75 10.53 -0.52 4.09
N ALA A 76 9.43 -0.26 4.81
CA ALA A 76 8.10 -0.70 4.39
C ALA A 76 7.73 -0.14 3.01
N SER A 77 7.92 1.16 2.79
CA SER A 77 7.63 1.82 1.52
C SER A 77 8.52 1.30 0.39
N GLU A 78 9.79 1.01 0.67
CA GLU A 78 10.72 0.46 -0.31
C GLU A 78 10.33 -0.97 -0.68
N ALA A 79 10.00 -1.82 0.29
CA ALA A 79 9.51 -3.18 0.06
C ALA A 79 8.23 -3.19 -0.79
N ILE A 80 7.28 -2.28 -0.50
CA ILE A 80 6.08 -2.08 -1.32
C ILE A 80 6.45 -1.67 -2.75
N THR A 81 7.33 -0.67 -2.89
CA THR A 81 7.74 -0.16 -4.20
C THR A 81 8.45 -1.23 -5.02
N LYS A 82 9.29 -2.03 -4.37
CA LYS A 82 9.99 -3.16 -4.98
C LYS A 82 9.01 -4.24 -5.43
N CYS A 83 8.08 -4.64 -4.57
CA CYS A 83 7.03 -5.62 -4.89
C CYS A 83 6.16 -5.17 -6.06
N LEU A 84 5.72 -3.90 -6.07
CA LEU A 84 4.94 -3.33 -7.17
C LEU A 84 5.74 -3.30 -8.48
N LYS A 85 7.05 -3.02 -8.42
CA LYS A 85 7.94 -3.09 -9.59
C LYS A 85 8.08 -4.53 -10.09
N GLU A 86 8.25 -5.50 -9.22
CA GLU A 86 8.37 -6.92 -9.59
C GLU A 86 7.08 -7.44 -10.24
N ILE A 87 5.91 -7.11 -9.66
CA ILE A 87 4.60 -7.47 -10.22
C ILE A 87 4.36 -6.77 -11.55
N GLY A 88 4.65 -5.46 -11.63
CA GLY A 88 4.48 -4.67 -12.85
C GLY A 88 5.42 -5.09 -13.98
N LEU A 89 6.63 -5.57 -13.66
CA LEU A 89 7.57 -6.09 -14.65
C LEU A 89 7.09 -7.43 -15.23
N PHE A 90 6.42 -8.25 -14.42
CA PHE A 90 5.82 -9.50 -14.87
C PHE A 90 4.54 -9.31 -15.71
N ALA A 91 3.98 -8.09 -15.73
CA ALA A 91 2.77 -7.77 -16.49
C ALA A 91 3.02 -7.49 -17.98
N PHE A 92 4.27 -7.56 -18.46
CA PHE A 92 4.60 -7.47 -19.88
C PHE A 92 5.26 -8.77 -20.34
N PRO A 93 4.50 -9.74 -20.88
CA PRO A 93 5.04 -10.75 -21.79
C PRO A 93 5.46 -10.16 -23.14
#